data_AF-A0A846TP08-F1
#
_entry.id   AF-A0A846TP08-F1
#
_cell.length_a   1.000
_cell.length_b   1.000
_cell.length_c   1.000
_cell.angle_alpha   90.00
_cell.angle_beta   90.00
_cell.angle_gamma   90.00
#
_symmetry.space_group_name_H-M   'P 1'
#
loop_
_entity.id
_entity.type
_entity.pdbx_description
1 polymer ?
#
loop_
_entity_poly.entity_id
_entity_poly.type
_entity_poly.pdbx_seq_one_letter_code
_entity_poly.pdbx_strand_id
1 'polypeptide(L)'
;MKVIDISALRKERAKKQVSHLREFDDYYEYCFIEDYEMKYDDFKSDSIQLADIFVTLLECRGQIMMTSLQFPKTYDIGEIVIWLDSYTVSFNERNRDGYYVANTNEIVVGLTFKGLPIVLAKRGTKKLQYNIEDFQEVTKQYVNMLHIVNTELAKTVDYPVSDQGYVFLNGQLWNDIQKIEFDMAVDMIFVNGCFIVADYLDEYCGSIGFYKEDDSLVPIVFFVGKNNIYITLEETDDGQLCIVEQVPDIKDLIADFKKRPADFLKHPDEIFE
;
A
#
# COMPACT_ATOMS: atom_id res chain seq x y z
N MET A 1 14.79 -27.16 -15.94
CA MET A 1 14.65 -25.77 -15.47
C MET A 1 13.20 -25.59 -15.05
N LYS A 2 12.93 -25.26 -13.79
CA LYS A 2 11.55 -25.15 -13.26
C LYS A 2 11.13 -23.70 -13.47
N VAL A 3 10.27 -23.43 -14.45
CA VAL A 3 9.67 -22.11 -14.64
C VAL A 3 8.77 -21.86 -13.43
N ILE A 4 9.09 -20.84 -12.65
CA ILE A 4 8.29 -20.41 -11.51
C ILE A 4 7.29 -19.40 -12.06
N ASP A 5 6.01 -19.69 -11.95
CA ASP A 5 4.94 -18.75 -12.26
C ASP A 5 4.91 -17.67 -11.16
N ILE A 6 5.44 -16.49 -11.50
CA ILE A 6 5.54 -15.35 -10.59
C ILE A 6 4.14 -14.82 -10.24
N SER A 7 3.19 -14.85 -11.18
CA SER A 7 1.81 -14.42 -10.96
C SER A 7 1.08 -15.30 -9.96
N ALA A 8 1.30 -16.62 -10.00
CA ALA A 8 0.79 -17.53 -8.98
C ALA A 8 1.37 -17.22 -7.58
N LEU A 9 2.66 -16.90 -7.50
CA LEU A 9 3.31 -16.51 -6.23
C LEU A 9 2.77 -15.17 -5.69
N ARG A 10 2.56 -14.17 -6.57
CA ARG A 10 1.97 -12.87 -6.21
C ARG A 10 0.53 -13.03 -5.69
N LYS A 11 -0.29 -13.84 -6.36
CA LYS A 11 -1.67 -14.15 -5.92
C LYS A 11 -1.71 -14.85 -4.57
N GLU A 12 -0.83 -15.83 -4.34
CA GLU A 12 -0.75 -16.51 -3.04
C GLU A 12 -0.27 -15.57 -1.92
N ARG A 13 0.68 -14.67 -2.21
CA ARG A 13 1.12 -13.64 -1.25
C ARG A 13 -0.01 -12.66 -0.89
N ALA A 14 -0.72 -12.15 -1.90
CA ALA A 14 -1.84 -11.24 -1.69
C ALA A 14 -2.96 -11.90 -0.87
N LYS A 15 -3.33 -13.15 -1.18
CA LYS A 15 -4.28 -13.91 -0.36
C LYS A 15 -3.84 -14.03 1.10
N LYS A 16 -2.55 -14.29 1.33
CA LYS A 16 -2.00 -14.38 2.69
C LYS A 16 -2.04 -13.04 3.42
N GLN A 17 -1.78 -11.92 2.74
CA GLN A 17 -1.91 -10.60 3.35
C GLN A 17 -3.38 -10.29 3.68
N VAL A 18 -4.29 -10.56 2.74
CA VAL A 18 -5.73 -10.37 2.93
C VAL A 18 -6.27 -11.23 4.05
N SER A 19 -5.77 -12.46 4.27
CA SER A 19 -6.25 -13.31 5.37
C SER A 19 -5.98 -12.72 6.76
N HIS A 20 -5.06 -11.75 6.86
CA HIS A 20 -4.80 -11.02 8.10
C HIS A 20 -5.55 -9.69 8.19
N LEU A 21 -6.33 -9.31 7.17
CA LEU A 21 -7.14 -8.10 7.16
C LEU A 21 -8.51 -8.31 7.80
N ARG A 22 -8.92 -7.30 8.56
CA ARG A 22 -10.25 -7.13 9.11
C ARG A 22 -10.84 -5.82 8.63
N GLU A 23 -12.13 -5.82 8.38
CA GLU A 23 -12.84 -4.61 7.99
C GLU A 23 -13.70 -4.10 9.15
N PHE A 24 -13.50 -2.83 9.50
CA PHE A 24 -14.36 -2.04 10.36
C PHE A 24 -15.04 -0.94 9.54
N ASP A 25 -16.00 -0.23 10.13
CA ASP A 25 -16.76 0.81 9.42
C ASP A 25 -15.86 1.95 8.92
N ASP A 26 -14.87 2.36 9.72
CA ASP A 26 -14.02 3.53 9.44
C ASP A 26 -12.59 3.20 8.98
N TYR A 27 -12.16 1.93 9.09
CA TYR A 27 -10.81 1.51 8.71
C TYR A 27 -10.72 0.01 8.37
N TYR A 28 -9.62 -0.38 7.74
CA TYR A 28 -9.15 -1.76 7.66
C TYR A 28 -8.03 -1.99 8.67
N GLU A 29 -7.98 -3.17 9.29
CA GLU A 29 -6.92 -3.54 10.24
C GLU A 29 -6.13 -4.73 9.70
N TYR A 30 -4.82 -4.59 9.54
CA TYR A 30 -3.90 -5.68 9.23
C TYR A 30 -3.25 -6.20 10.51
N CYS A 31 -3.59 -7.43 10.90
CA CYS A 31 -3.13 -8.03 12.16
C CYS A 31 -1.81 -8.79 11.97
N PHE A 32 -0.75 -8.39 12.67
CA PHE A 32 0.47 -9.21 12.81
C PHE A 32 0.26 -10.38 13.77
N ILE A 33 -0.62 -10.19 14.76
CA ILE A 33 -1.01 -11.20 15.74
C ILE A 33 -2.53 -11.35 15.66
N GLU A 34 -3.00 -12.44 15.07
CA GLU A 34 -4.44 -12.72 14.99
C GLU A 34 -5.06 -12.80 16.39
N ASP A 35 -6.25 -12.24 16.56
CA ASP A 35 -7.03 -12.27 17.81
C ASP A 35 -6.24 -11.87 19.05
N TYR A 36 -5.33 -10.89 18.93
CA TYR A 36 -4.49 -10.43 20.04
C TYR A 36 -5.34 -9.98 21.24
N GLU A 37 -6.48 -9.34 20.99
CA GLU A 37 -7.49 -8.94 21.98
C GLU A 37 -8.00 -10.11 22.85
N MET A 38 -8.10 -11.31 22.28
CA MET A 38 -8.55 -12.52 22.99
C MET A 38 -7.40 -13.29 23.64
N LYS A 39 -6.16 -13.01 23.23
CA LYS A 39 -4.95 -13.69 23.72
C LYS A 39 -4.40 -13.07 25.00
N TYR A 40 -4.72 -11.81 25.27
CA TYR A 40 -4.22 -11.07 26.41
C TYR A 40 -5.39 -10.59 27.26
N ASP A 41 -5.42 -10.98 28.53
CA ASP A 41 -6.31 -10.38 29.53
C ASP A 41 -5.68 -9.09 30.07
N ASP A 42 -6.49 -8.10 30.46
CA ASP A 42 -6.04 -6.83 31.08
C ASP A 42 -4.96 -6.07 30.28
N PHE A 43 -5.19 -5.86 28.98
CA PHE A 43 -4.30 -5.09 28.11
C PHE A 43 -4.72 -3.62 27.99
N LYS A 44 -3.76 -2.79 27.59
CA LYS A 44 -4.03 -1.46 27.04
C LYS A 44 -3.51 -1.43 25.61
N SER A 45 -4.34 -1.03 24.67
CA SER A 45 -3.90 -0.74 23.31
C SER A 45 -3.90 0.77 23.07
N ASP A 46 -2.84 1.23 22.42
CA ASP A 46 -2.67 2.60 21.96
C ASP A 46 -2.56 2.55 20.43
N SER A 47 -3.38 3.36 19.73
CA SER A 47 -3.30 3.51 18.26
C SER A 47 -2.55 4.79 17.93
N ILE A 48 -1.32 4.65 17.42
CA ILE A 48 -0.39 5.76 17.21
C ILE A 48 -0.36 6.10 15.73
N GLN A 49 -0.67 7.34 15.36
CA GLN A 49 -0.57 7.78 13.97
C GLN A 49 0.89 7.75 13.49
N LEU A 50 1.13 7.12 12.34
CA LEU A 50 2.42 7.06 11.66
C LEU A 50 2.19 7.38 10.18
N ALA A 51 2.53 8.61 9.79
CA ALA A 51 2.14 9.20 8.51
C ALA A 51 0.60 9.17 8.32
N ASP A 52 0.12 8.41 7.35
CA ASP A 52 -1.28 8.29 6.95
C ASP A 52 -1.96 6.99 7.43
N ILE A 53 -1.24 6.17 8.19
CA ILE A 53 -1.77 4.97 8.85
C ILE A 53 -1.66 5.10 10.37
N PHE A 54 -2.22 4.14 11.10
CA PHE A 54 -2.01 4.01 12.53
C PHE A 54 -1.37 2.67 12.88
N VAL A 55 -0.53 2.69 13.90
CA VAL A 55 0.14 1.52 14.46
C VAL A 55 -0.48 1.21 15.81
N THR A 56 -1.01 0.00 15.96
CA THR A 56 -1.55 -0.46 17.23
C THR A 56 -0.44 -1.08 18.07
N LEU A 57 -0.21 -0.51 19.24
CA LEU A 57 0.69 -1.02 20.25
C LEU A 57 -0.12 -1.57 21.43
N LEU A 58 0.15 -2.81 21.82
CA LEU A 58 -0.45 -3.45 22.98
C LEU A 58 0.57 -3.50 24.12
N GLU A 59 0.18 -2.99 25.28
CA GLU A 59 0.92 -3.12 26.53
C GLU A 59 0.32 -4.26 27.36
N CYS A 60 1.12 -5.30 27.60
CA CYS A 60 0.76 -6.45 28.43
C CYS A 60 1.94 -6.85 29.32
N ARG A 61 1.69 -6.95 30.63
CA ARG A 61 2.70 -7.35 31.65
C ARG A 61 4.00 -6.55 31.58
N GLY A 62 3.91 -5.25 31.29
CA GLY A 62 5.05 -4.34 31.20
C GLY A 62 5.88 -4.48 29.92
N GLN A 63 5.40 -5.25 28.94
CA GLN A 63 5.95 -5.31 27.58
C GLN A 63 5.02 -4.61 26.63
N ILE A 64 5.58 -3.84 25.70
CA ILE A 64 4.85 -3.21 24.60
C ILE A 64 5.19 -3.98 23.34
N MET A 65 4.18 -4.29 22.54
CA MET A 65 4.32 -5.00 21.27
C MET A 65 3.43 -4.38 20.21
N MET A 66 3.91 -4.37 18.96
CA MET A 66 3.10 -3.97 17.81
C MET A 66 2.21 -5.14 17.38
N THR A 67 0.89 -4.92 17.33
CA THR A 67 -0.10 -5.98 17.07
C THR A 67 -0.77 -5.86 15.71
N SER A 68 -1.01 -4.63 15.24
CA SER A 68 -1.67 -4.38 13.96
C SER A 68 -1.31 -3.03 13.35
N LEU A 69 -1.68 -2.86 12.08
CA LEU A 69 -1.74 -1.58 11.37
C LEU A 69 -3.19 -1.27 11.02
N GLN A 70 -3.59 -0.01 11.14
CA GLN A 70 -4.93 0.46 10.76
C GLN A 70 -4.81 1.41 9.57
N PHE A 71 -5.55 1.11 8.52
CA PHE A 71 -5.64 1.87 7.27
C PHE A 71 -7.01 2.55 7.20
N PRO A 72 -7.09 3.89 7.22
CA PRO A 72 -8.36 4.58 7.05
C PRO A 72 -9.05 4.17 5.75
N LYS A 73 -10.40 4.24 5.69
CA LYS A 73 -11.19 3.91 4.48
C LYS A 73 -10.92 4.77 3.23
N THR A 74 -9.98 5.71 3.30
CA THR A 74 -9.40 6.32 2.10
C THR A 74 -8.57 5.32 1.30
N TYR A 75 -8.12 4.23 1.93
CA TYR A 75 -7.48 3.09 1.30
C TYR A 75 -8.50 2.04 0.86
N ASP A 76 -8.29 1.45 -0.32
CA ASP A 76 -8.89 0.18 -0.70
C ASP A 76 -7.96 -1.02 -0.38
N ILE A 77 -8.49 -2.24 -0.45
CA ILE A 77 -7.74 -3.46 -0.10
C ILE A 77 -6.54 -3.68 -1.04
N GLY A 78 -6.67 -3.33 -2.32
CA GLY A 78 -5.58 -3.43 -3.28
C GLY A 78 -4.45 -2.49 -2.92
N GLU A 79 -4.77 -1.24 -2.58
CA GLU A 79 -3.81 -0.24 -2.09
C GLU A 79 -3.11 -0.71 -0.81
N ILE A 80 -3.83 -1.36 0.10
CA ILE A 80 -3.23 -1.93 1.33
C ILE A 80 -2.24 -3.05 0.99
N VAL A 81 -2.59 -3.97 0.10
CA VAL A 81 -1.68 -5.05 -0.34
C VAL A 81 -0.39 -4.46 -0.93
N ILE A 82 -0.53 -3.45 -1.79
CA ILE A 82 0.59 -2.75 -2.42
C ILE A 82 1.44 -2.03 -1.37
N TRP A 83 0.80 -1.38 -0.41
CA TRP A 83 1.46 -0.71 0.70
C TRP A 83 2.28 -1.71 1.51
N LEU A 84 1.73 -2.87 1.85
CA LEU A 84 2.40 -3.93 2.61
C LEU A 84 3.60 -4.54 1.86
N ASP A 85 3.57 -4.49 0.53
CA ASP A 85 4.67 -4.92 -0.34
C ASP A 85 5.76 -3.87 -0.50
N SER A 86 5.41 -2.60 -0.35
CA SER A 86 6.34 -1.47 -0.55
C SER A 86 6.95 -0.97 0.75
N TYR A 87 6.24 -1.11 1.86
CA TYR A 87 6.60 -0.54 3.15
C TYR A 87 6.66 -1.59 4.26
N THR A 88 7.41 -1.24 5.30
CA THR A 88 7.49 -2.00 6.54
C THR A 88 7.45 -1.04 7.71
N VAL A 89 6.79 -1.46 8.78
CA VAL A 89 6.87 -0.79 10.08
C VAL A 89 7.78 -1.63 10.97
N SER A 90 8.75 -0.97 11.59
CA SER A 90 9.60 -1.56 12.62
C SER A 90 9.29 -0.93 13.97
N PHE A 91 9.29 -1.74 15.02
CA PHE A 91 9.01 -1.30 16.38
C PHE A 91 10.12 -1.77 17.32
N ASN A 92 10.82 -0.82 17.94
CA ASN A 92 11.82 -1.06 18.97
C ASN A 92 12.89 -2.11 18.61
N GLU A 93 13.21 -2.26 17.32
CA GLU A 93 14.25 -3.19 16.85
C GLU A 93 15.64 -2.65 17.19
N ARG A 94 16.43 -3.44 17.94
CA ARG A 94 17.76 -3.06 18.38
C ARG A 94 18.76 -4.20 18.32
N ASN A 95 20.01 -3.88 18.02
CA ASN A 95 21.15 -4.79 18.17
C ASN A 95 22.20 -4.17 19.10
N ARG A 96 23.43 -4.70 19.07
CA ARG A 96 24.55 -4.18 19.87
C ARG A 96 24.98 -2.77 19.48
N ASP A 97 24.69 -2.35 18.25
CA ASP A 97 25.15 -1.08 17.67
C ASP A 97 24.11 0.04 17.78
N GLY A 98 22.90 -0.27 18.23
CA GLY A 98 21.80 0.68 18.35
C GLY A 98 20.49 0.19 17.75
N TYR A 99 19.61 1.14 17.43
CA TYR A 99 18.32 0.89 16.81
C TYR A 99 18.44 0.80 15.30
N TYR A 100 17.74 -0.16 14.72
CA TYR A 100 17.79 -0.40 13.28
C TYR A 100 16.45 -0.79 12.70
N VAL A 101 16.36 -0.74 11.38
CA VAL A 101 15.30 -1.38 10.58
C VAL A 101 15.98 -2.22 9.49
N ALA A 102 15.54 -3.48 9.34
CA ALA A 102 16.09 -4.41 8.37
C ALA A 102 15.25 -4.46 7.09
N ASN A 103 15.85 -4.95 6.00
CA ASN A 103 15.23 -5.13 4.69
C ASN A 103 14.56 -3.84 4.18
N THR A 104 15.30 -2.74 4.23
CA THR A 104 14.83 -1.41 3.84
C THR A 104 15.88 -0.65 3.04
N ASN A 105 15.43 0.26 2.18
CA ASN A 105 16.30 1.19 1.44
C ASN A 105 16.25 2.63 1.98
N GLU A 106 15.16 3.00 2.65
CA GLU A 106 14.90 4.39 3.06
C GLU A 106 13.96 4.42 4.28
N ILE A 107 14.31 5.23 5.28
CA ILE A 107 13.40 5.58 6.39
C ILE A 107 12.51 6.74 5.93
N VAL A 108 11.19 6.55 6.00
CA VAL A 108 10.19 7.54 5.56
C VAL A 108 9.82 8.46 6.72
N VAL A 109 9.49 7.87 7.87
CA VAL A 109 9.16 8.61 9.10
C VAL A 109 9.55 7.79 10.32
N GLY A 110 9.99 8.47 11.36
CA GLY A 110 10.29 7.89 12.67
C GLY A 110 9.70 8.76 13.79
N LEU A 111 9.14 8.12 14.80
CA LEU A 111 8.63 8.74 16.01
C LEU A 111 8.97 7.86 17.21
N THR A 112 8.84 8.37 18.43
CA THR A 112 8.94 7.57 19.65
C THR A 112 7.64 7.57 20.44
N PHE A 113 7.32 6.43 21.03
CA PHE A 113 6.23 6.25 21.98
C PHE A 113 6.77 5.56 23.23
N LYS A 114 6.60 6.19 24.39
CA LYS A 114 7.18 5.80 25.69
C LYS A 114 8.70 5.59 25.60
N GLY A 115 9.39 6.40 24.78
CA GLY A 115 10.82 6.28 24.51
C GLY A 115 11.21 5.11 23.60
N LEU A 116 10.25 4.40 23.01
CA LEU A 116 10.48 3.29 22.07
C LEU A 116 10.22 3.75 20.64
N PRO A 117 11.13 3.51 19.68
CA PRO A 117 10.97 3.98 18.32
C PRO A 117 9.93 3.16 17.53
N ILE A 118 9.15 3.88 16.73
CA ILE A 118 8.29 3.35 15.66
C ILE A 118 8.78 3.95 14.35
N VAL A 119 9.11 3.11 13.37
CA VAL A 119 9.72 3.54 12.11
C VAL A 119 8.96 2.97 10.92
N LEU A 120 8.51 3.85 10.03
CA LEU A 120 8.05 3.49 8.69
C LEU A 120 9.22 3.57 7.73
N ALA A 121 9.43 2.52 6.96
CA ALA A 121 10.52 2.45 5.99
C ALA A 121 10.07 1.79 4.68
N LYS A 122 10.64 2.21 3.55
CA LYS A 122 10.46 1.52 2.27
C LYS A 122 11.25 0.23 2.27
N ARG A 123 10.61 -0.87 1.87
CA ARG A 123 11.27 -2.18 1.79
C ARG A 123 12.44 -2.15 0.81
N GLY A 124 13.40 -3.02 1.06
CA GLY A 124 14.66 -3.07 0.33
C GLY A 124 15.55 -4.20 0.85
N THR A 125 16.85 -4.10 0.60
CA THR A 125 17.80 -5.18 0.94
C THR A 125 18.78 -4.81 2.04
N LYS A 126 18.78 -3.55 2.47
CA LYS A 126 19.76 -3.05 3.44
C LYS A 126 19.22 -3.10 4.86
N LYS A 127 20.14 -2.92 5.80
CA LYS A 127 19.86 -2.64 7.20
C LYS A 127 20.28 -1.20 7.49
N LEU A 128 19.36 -0.38 7.95
CA LEU A 128 19.61 1.03 8.27
C LEU A 128 19.60 1.24 9.77
N GLN A 129 20.63 1.91 10.29
CA GLN A 129 20.72 2.33 11.69
C GLN A 129 20.17 3.75 11.81
N TYR A 130 19.55 4.08 12.95
CA TYR A 130 19.01 5.42 13.21
C TYR A 130 19.21 5.85 14.67
N ASN A 131 19.26 7.15 14.88
CA ASN A 131 19.26 7.75 16.21
C ASN A 131 17.82 8.17 16.58
N ILE A 132 17.37 7.79 17.78
CA ILE A 132 16.02 8.12 18.26
C ILE A 132 15.91 9.56 18.74
N GLU A 133 17.02 10.25 18.99
CA GLU A 133 17.01 11.67 19.39
C GLU A 133 16.45 12.58 18.28
N ASP A 134 16.50 12.12 17.04
CA ASP A 134 15.94 12.83 15.87
C ASP A 134 14.41 12.65 15.74
N PHE A 135 13.81 11.77 16.55
CA PHE A 135 12.41 11.39 16.45
C PHE A 135 11.54 12.15 17.45
N GLN A 136 10.34 12.53 17.00
CA GLN A 136 9.37 13.20 17.84
C GLN A 136 8.74 12.20 18.83
N GLU A 137 8.75 12.53 20.12
CA GLU A 137 8.06 11.78 21.16
C GLU A 137 6.58 12.16 21.23
N VAL A 138 5.69 11.19 20.99
CA VAL A 138 4.24 11.41 20.86
C VAL A 138 3.42 10.91 22.04
N THR A 139 4.03 10.29 23.07
CA THR A 139 3.31 9.71 24.22
C THR A 139 2.15 10.56 24.75
N LYS A 140 2.40 11.85 25.03
CA LYS A 140 1.41 12.74 25.64
C LYS A 140 0.14 12.93 24.80
N GLN A 141 0.21 12.72 23.48
CA GLN A 141 -0.92 12.86 22.57
C GLN A 141 -1.88 11.67 22.66
N TYR A 142 -1.40 10.51 23.10
CA TYR A 142 -2.14 9.23 23.02
C TYR A 142 -2.48 8.60 24.38
N VAL A 143 -1.80 8.99 25.47
CA VAL A 143 -1.98 8.43 26.84
C VAL A 143 -3.43 8.43 27.37
N ASN A 144 -4.36 9.15 26.74
CA ASN A 144 -5.75 9.28 27.19
C ASN A 144 -6.78 8.57 26.30
N MET A 145 -6.39 7.86 25.25
CA MET A 145 -7.32 7.16 24.36
C MET A 145 -7.27 5.66 24.60
N LEU A 146 -8.02 5.18 25.59
CA LEU A 146 -8.29 3.75 25.73
C LEU A 146 -9.16 3.32 24.53
N HIS A 147 -8.57 2.61 23.58
CA HIS A 147 -9.31 1.92 22.53
C HIS A 147 -9.58 0.50 22.98
N ILE A 148 -10.86 0.15 23.11
CA ILE A 148 -11.29 -1.25 23.20
C ILE A 148 -11.69 -1.63 21.77
N VAL A 149 -10.97 -2.55 21.14
CA VAL A 149 -11.35 -3.00 19.79
C VAL A 149 -12.46 -4.03 19.95
N ASN A 150 -13.68 -3.66 19.56
CA ASN A 150 -14.78 -4.61 19.53
C ASN A 150 -14.68 -5.49 18.28
N THR A 151 -14.06 -6.65 18.40
CA THR A 151 -13.87 -7.60 17.30
C THR A 151 -15.17 -8.18 16.75
N GLU A 152 -16.31 -8.08 17.46
CA GLU A 152 -17.61 -8.50 16.93
C GLU A 152 -18.09 -7.63 15.76
N LEU A 153 -17.57 -6.41 15.65
CA LEU A 153 -17.85 -5.49 14.55
C LEU A 153 -16.99 -5.77 13.30
N ALA A 154 -15.93 -6.56 13.45
CA ALA A 154 -15.01 -6.85 12.37
C ALA A 154 -15.66 -7.81 11.35
N LYS A 155 -15.63 -7.42 10.08
CA LYS A 155 -16.02 -8.28 8.96
C LYS A 155 -14.77 -8.93 8.37
N THR A 156 -14.91 -10.19 7.94
CA THR A 156 -13.90 -10.85 7.13
C THR A 156 -13.81 -10.15 5.79
N VAL A 157 -12.59 -9.87 5.36
CA VAL A 157 -12.34 -9.28 4.04
C VAL A 157 -12.29 -10.40 3.01
N ASP A 158 -13.32 -10.49 2.18
CA ASP A 158 -13.23 -11.24 0.94
C ASP A 158 -12.58 -10.32 -0.11
N TYR A 159 -11.35 -10.66 -0.52
CA TYR A 159 -10.73 -10.01 -1.67
C TYR A 159 -11.05 -10.83 -2.92
N PRO A 160 -12.07 -10.47 -3.71
CA PRO A 160 -12.15 -11.00 -5.05
C PRO A 160 -10.92 -10.50 -5.78
N VAL A 161 -10.13 -11.40 -6.34
CA VAL A 161 -8.99 -11.08 -7.23
C VAL A 161 -9.46 -10.33 -8.50
N SER A 162 -10.71 -9.88 -8.58
CA SER A 162 -11.34 -9.27 -9.74
C SER A 162 -12.45 -8.29 -9.34
N ASP A 163 -12.06 -7.06 -8.99
CA ASP A 163 -12.88 -5.86 -9.20
C ASP A 163 -12.06 -4.78 -9.95
N GLN A 164 -10.94 -5.20 -10.54
CA GLN A 164 -10.10 -4.38 -11.39
C GLN A 164 -10.70 -4.27 -12.79
N GLY A 165 -10.52 -3.10 -13.41
CA GLY A 165 -10.94 -2.87 -14.77
C GLY A 165 -10.31 -3.87 -15.74
N TYR A 166 -11.01 -4.16 -16.83
CA TYR A 166 -10.50 -5.05 -17.86
C TYR A 166 -9.30 -4.44 -18.57
N VAL A 167 -8.32 -5.27 -18.90
CA VAL A 167 -7.19 -4.88 -19.74
C VAL A 167 -7.51 -5.23 -21.19
N PHE A 168 -7.34 -4.27 -22.08
CA PHE A 168 -7.50 -4.45 -23.52
C PHE A 168 -6.15 -4.24 -24.21
N LEU A 169 -5.67 -5.23 -24.96
CA LEU A 169 -4.48 -5.11 -25.80
C LEU A 169 -4.92 -5.00 -27.26
N ASN A 170 -4.55 -3.92 -27.93
CA ASN A 170 -4.93 -3.63 -29.32
C ASN A 170 -6.43 -3.80 -29.57
N GLY A 171 -7.24 -3.33 -28.62
CA GLY A 171 -8.71 -3.40 -28.65
C GLY A 171 -9.32 -4.76 -28.29
N GLN A 172 -8.51 -5.77 -27.97
CA GLN A 172 -8.99 -7.09 -27.56
C GLN A 172 -8.86 -7.29 -26.06
N LEU A 173 -9.90 -7.88 -25.44
CA LEU A 173 -9.86 -8.22 -24.02
C LEU A 173 -8.70 -9.19 -23.74
N TRP A 174 -7.79 -8.79 -22.87
CA TRP A 174 -6.57 -9.50 -22.55
C TRP A 174 -6.69 -10.17 -21.17
N ASN A 175 -7.18 -11.41 -21.17
CA ASN A 175 -7.52 -12.15 -19.94
C ASN A 175 -6.32 -12.81 -19.24
N ASP A 176 -5.22 -13.00 -19.97
CA ASP A 176 -4.01 -13.65 -19.48
C ASP A 176 -2.84 -12.77 -19.87
N ILE A 177 -2.53 -11.83 -18.98
CA ILE A 177 -1.49 -10.82 -19.19
C ILE A 177 -0.15 -11.57 -19.27
N GLN A 178 0.45 -11.55 -20.44
CA GLN A 178 1.77 -12.11 -20.67
C GLN A 178 2.81 -11.01 -20.54
N LYS A 179 4.01 -11.39 -20.09
CA LYS A 179 5.14 -10.47 -20.03
C LYS A 179 5.47 -9.93 -21.43
N ILE A 180 5.56 -8.61 -21.55
CA ILE A 180 6.05 -7.91 -22.75
C ILE A 180 7.37 -7.25 -22.38
N GLU A 181 8.44 -7.59 -23.09
CA GLU A 181 9.77 -7.01 -22.88
C GLU A 181 9.98 -5.81 -23.80
N PHE A 182 10.71 -4.81 -23.31
CA PHE A 182 11.03 -3.60 -24.05
C PHE A 182 12.55 -3.42 -24.13
N ASP A 183 13.05 -3.09 -25.31
CA ASP A 183 14.41 -2.62 -25.49
C ASP A 183 14.46 -1.10 -25.24
N MET A 184 14.97 -0.71 -24.07
CA MET A 184 15.07 0.68 -23.64
C MET A 184 15.86 1.60 -24.61
N ALA A 185 16.64 1.04 -25.55
CA ALA A 185 17.37 1.84 -26.53
C ALA A 185 16.50 2.36 -27.68
N VAL A 186 15.39 1.68 -27.98
CA VAL A 186 14.60 1.87 -29.20
C VAL A 186 13.10 1.94 -28.94
N ASP A 187 12.61 1.23 -27.93
CA ASP A 187 11.20 1.15 -27.62
C ASP A 187 10.73 2.37 -26.82
N MET A 188 9.49 2.77 -27.05
CA MET A 188 8.87 3.93 -26.42
C MET A 188 7.61 3.51 -25.68
N ILE A 189 7.51 3.92 -24.41
CA ILE A 189 6.37 3.62 -23.56
C ILE A 189 5.74 4.93 -23.08
N PHE A 190 4.46 5.11 -23.38
CA PHE A 190 3.65 6.23 -22.91
C PHE A 190 2.52 5.71 -22.03
N VAL A 191 2.41 6.21 -20.80
CA VAL A 191 1.32 5.89 -19.87
C VAL A 191 0.57 7.16 -19.52
N ASN A 192 -0.72 7.24 -19.88
CA ASN A 192 -1.57 8.41 -19.69
C ASN A 192 -0.91 9.72 -20.17
N GLY A 193 -0.18 9.66 -21.29
CA GLY A 193 0.54 10.79 -21.88
C GLY A 193 1.94 11.05 -21.30
N CYS A 194 2.37 10.32 -20.27
CA CYS A 194 3.71 10.41 -19.69
C CYS A 194 4.65 9.38 -20.32
N PHE A 195 5.82 9.79 -20.78
CA PHE A 195 6.88 8.88 -21.20
C PHE A 195 7.49 8.17 -19.99
N ILE A 196 7.62 6.84 -20.05
CA ILE A 196 8.21 6.04 -18.99
C ILE A 196 9.31 5.13 -19.54
N VAL A 197 10.26 4.75 -18.68
CA VAL A 197 11.36 3.85 -19.04
C VAL A 197 11.23 2.59 -18.19
N ALA A 198 10.82 1.49 -18.81
CA ALA A 198 10.66 0.17 -18.19
C ALA A 198 11.39 -0.89 -19.01
N ASP A 199 11.81 -1.98 -18.37
CA ASP A 199 12.39 -3.14 -19.06
C ASP A 199 11.29 -4.10 -19.54
N TYR A 200 10.16 -4.16 -18.84
CA TYR A 200 9.03 -5.00 -19.24
C TYR A 200 7.71 -4.57 -18.60
N LEU A 201 6.60 -4.98 -19.20
CA LEU A 201 5.25 -5.00 -18.64
C LEU A 201 4.91 -6.43 -18.22
N ASP A 202 4.25 -6.59 -17.08
CA ASP A 202 3.79 -7.89 -16.57
C ASP A 202 2.55 -7.74 -15.68
N GLU A 203 1.94 -8.85 -15.27
CA GLU A 203 0.81 -8.87 -14.34
C GLU A 203 1.20 -8.34 -12.95
N TYR A 204 0.37 -7.46 -12.40
CA TYR A 204 0.51 -6.94 -11.05
C TYR A 204 -0.82 -6.94 -10.32
N CYS A 205 -0.96 -7.84 -9.35
CA CYS A 205 -2.11 -7.91 -8.43
C CYS A 205 -3.47 -7.95 -9.13
N GLY A 206 -3.56 -8.62 -10.28
CA GLY A 206 -4.74 -8.76 -11.16
C GLY A 206 -4.80 -7.76 -12.33
N SER A 207 -3.88 -6.79 -12.37
CA SER A 207 -3.78 -5.73 -13.38
C SER A 207 -2.43 -5.80 -14.09
N ILE A 208 -1.98 -4.71 -14.71
CA ILE A 208 -0.63 -4.59 -15.30
C ILE A 208 0.28 -3.70 -14.45
N GLY A 209 1.58 -4.00 -14.50
CA GLY A 209 2.64 -3.17 -13.97
C GLY A 209 3.83 -3.12 -14.94
N PHE A 210 4.53 -2.00 -14.94
CA PHE A 210 5.80 -1.80 -15.64
C PHE A 210 6.95 -1.93 -14.65
N TYR A 211 8.01 -2.64 -15.01
CA TYR A 211 9.06 -3.03 -14.10
C TYR A 211 10.45 -2.66 -14.63
N LYS A 212 11.40 -2.64 -13.70
CA LYS A 212 12.81 -2.72 -14.03
C LYS A 212 13.35 -4.14 -13.77
N GLU A 213 14.35 -4.59 -14.52
CA GLU A 213 14.96 -5.91 -14.28
C GLU A 213 15.64 -5.98 -12.90
N ASP A 214 16.21 -4.87 -12.43
CA ASP A 214 16.89 -4.79 -11.14
C ASP A 214 15.92 -4.70 -9.95
N ASP A 215 14.64 -4.38 -10.18
CA ASP A 215 13.55 -4.42 -9.20
C ASP A 215 12.26 -5.02 -9.80
N SER A 216 12.19 -6.36 -9.80
CA SER A 216 11.06 -7.13 -10.32
C SER A 216 9.90 -7.32 -9.32
N LEU A 217 10.07 -6.84 -8.08
CA LEU A 217 9.08 -7.01 -7.02
C LEU A 217 8.05 -5.89 -7.04
N VAL A 218 8.48 -4.65 -7.31
CA VAL A 218 7.62 -3.48 -7.30
C VAL A 218 7.65 -2.81 -8.68
N PRO A 219 6.48 -2.64 -9.33
CA PRO A 219 6.44 -1.92 -10.58
C PRO A 219 6.75 -0.43 -10.39
N ILE A 220 7.47 0.15 -11.34
CA ILE A 220 7.70 1.60 -11.41
C ILE A 220 6.41 2.36 -11.74
N VAL A 221 5.48 1.71 -12.45
CA VAL A 221 4.15 2.21 -12.77
C VAL A 221 3.19 1.04 -12.74
N PHE A 222 2.06 1.20 -12.06
CA PHE A 222 0.98 0.22 -12.03
C PHE A 222 -0.36 0.96 -11.98
N PHE A 223 -1.43 0.19 -12.21
CA PHE A 223 -2.76 0.75 -12.38
C PHE A 223 -3.67 0.22 -11.27
N VAL A 224 -4.38 1.16 -10.63
CA VAL A 224 -5.30 0.89 -9.51
C VAL A 224 -6.72 1.26 -9.89
N GLY A 225 -7.68 0.71 -9.15
CA GLY A 225 -9.10 0.99 -9.32
C GLY A 225 -9.80 0.17 -10.40
N LYS A 226 -11.04 0.57 -10.70
CA LYS A 226 -12.01 -0.20 -11.51
C LYS A 226 -12.03 0.18 -12.99
N ASN A 227 -11.28 1.20 -13.39
CA ASN A 227 -11.28 1.68 -14.76
C ASN A 227 -10.51 0.72 -15.66
N ASN A 228 -11.07 0.45 -16.84
CA ASN A 228 -10.44 -0.36 -17.86
C ASN A 228 -9.11 0.26 -18.30
N ILE A 229 -8.18 -0.60 -18.68
CA ILE A 229 -6.86 -0.24 -19.16
C ILE A 229 -6.80 -0.59 -20.64
N TYR A 230 -6.39 0.36 -21.46
CA TYR A 230 -6.24 0.19 -22.89
C TYR A 230 -4.76 0.29 -23.25
N ILE A 231 -4.23 -0.77 -23.85
CA ILE A 231 -2.86 -0.87 -24.32
C ILE A 231 -2.91 -0.91 -25.84
N THR A 232 -2.23 0.03 -26.48
CA THR A 232 -1.90 0.00 -27.89
C THR A 232 -0.43 -0.36 -28.01
N LEU A 233 -0.14 -1.45 -28.72
CA LEU A 233 1.20 -1.93 -28.99
C LEU A 233 1.40 -1.99 -30.51
N GLU A 234 2.28 -1.13 -31.01
CA GLU A 234 2.57 -0.99 -32.43
C GLU A 234 4.06 -1.17 -32.70
N GLU A 235 4.39 -1.99 -33.70
CA GLU A 235 5.75 -2.07 -34.23
C GLU A 235 5.99 -0.91 -35.20
N THR A 236 7.06 -0.15 -34.98
CA THR A 236 7.50 0.94 -35.85
C THR A 236 8.86 0.61 -36.48
N ASP A 237 9.28 1.37 -37.47
CA ASP A 237 10.60 1.20 -38.10
C ASP A 237 11.76 1.39 -37.10
N ASP A 238 11.52 2.15 -36.02
CA ASP A 238 12.51 2.55 -35.02
C ASP A 238 12.43 1.74 -33.71
N GLY A 239 11.49 0.80 -33.57
CA GLY A 239 11.24 0.04 -32.34
C GLY A 239 9.76 -0.12 -32.04
N GLN A 240 9.43 -0.63 -30.85
CA GLN A 240 8.07 -0.84 -30.40
C GLN A 240 7.51 0.41 -29.69
N LEU A 241 6.29 0.80 -30.05
CA LEU A 241 5.52 1.86 -29.38
C LEU A 241 4.43 1.23 -28.52
N CYS A 242 4.50 1.43 -27.21
CA CYS A 242 3.50 1.03 -26.24
C CYS A 242 2.80 2.27 -25.68
N ILE A 243 1.50 2.40 -25.90
CA ILE A 243 0.67 3.47 -25.33
C ILE A 243 -0.36 2.83 -24.40
N VAL A 244 -0.38 3.26 -23.15
CA VAL A 244 -1.33 2.80 -22.14
C VAL A 244 -2.19 3.94 -21.65
N GLU A 245 -3.50 3.74 -21.68
CA GLU A 245 -4.49 4.69 -21.21
C GLU A 245 -5.42 4.04 -20.18
N GLN A 246 -5.54 4.67 -19.02
CA GLN A 246 -6.56 4.37 -18.02
C GLN A 246 -7.40 5.63 -17.83
N VAL A 247 -8.45 5.74 -18.64
CA VAL A 247 -9.33 6.91 -18.62
C VAL A 247 -10.31 6.74 -17.45
N PRO A 248 -10.42 7.71 -16.53
CA PRO A 248 -11.42 7.67 -15.47
C PRO A 248 -12.84 7.67 -16.06
N ASP A 249 -13.76 6.85 -15.52
CA ASP A 249 -15.17 7.01 -15.87
C ASP A 249 -15.66 8.38 -15.36
N ILE A 250 -15.87 9.30 -16.30
CA ILE A 250 -16.35 10.66 -16.05
C ILE A 250 -17.68 10.62 -15.27
N LYS A 251 -18.50 9.58 -15.42
CA LYS A 251 -19.75 9.45 -14.65
C LYS A 251 -19.52 9.18 -13.18
N ASP A 252 -18.52 8.38 -12.84
CA ASP A 252 -18.14 8.09 -11.44
C ASP A 252 -17.50 9.32 -10.80
N LEU A 253 -16.64 10.03 -11.54
CA LEU A 253 -16.13 11.34 -11.12
C LEU A 253 -17.27 12.35 -10.86
N ILE A 254 -18.26 12.43 -11.75
CA ILE A 254 -19.43 13.31 -11.57
C ILE A 254 -20.30 12.85 -10.40
N ALA A 255 -20.45 11.55 -10.16
CA ALA A 255 -21.21 11.01 -9.04
C ALA A 255 -20.54 11.31 -7.70
N ASP A 256 -19.22 11.19 -7.61
CA ASP A 256 -18.44 11.54 -6.42
C ASP A 256 -18.42 13.05 -6.17
N PHE A 257 -18.35 13.87 -7.23
CA PHE A 257 -18.54 15.32 -7.11
C PHE A 257 -19.93 15.68 -6.58
N LYS A 258 -20.97 14.92 -6.93
CA LYS A 258 -22.35 15.12 -6.44
C LYS A 258 -22.58 14.59 -5.02
N LYS A 259 -21.75 13.65 -4.54
CA LYS A 259 -21.80 13.11 -3.17
C LYS A 259 -21.07 14.00 -2.16
N ARG A 260 -20.17 14.89 -2.60
CA ARG A 260 -19.56 15.88 -1.71
C ARG A 260 -20.65 16.85 -1.23
N PRO A 261 -20.86 17.02 0.09
CA PRO A 261 -21.84 17.97 0.58
C PRO A 261 -21.49 19.38 0.08
N ALA A 262 -22.51 20.11 -0.36
CA ALA A 262 -22.42 21.45 -0.93
C ALA A 262 -22.01 22.55 0.07
N ASP A 263 -21.26 22.20 1.12
CA ASP A 263 -20.88 23.11 2.21
C ASP A 263 -19.52 23.76 2.01
N PHE A 264 -18.75 23.37 0.97
CA PHE A 264 -17.48 24.04 0.62
C PHE A 264 -17.62 25.40 -0.07
N LEU A 265 -18.85 25.86 -0.35
CA LEU A 265 -19.10 27.13 -1.04
C LEU A 265 -19.86 28.17 -0.18
N LYS A 266 -19.99 27.97 1.15
CA LYS A 266 -20.82 28.86 1.97
C LYS A 266 -20.16 30.09 2.58
N HIS A 267 -18.84 30.28 2.50
CA HIS A 267 -18.22 31.52 3.00
C HIS A 267 -17.06 32.01 2.12
N PRO A 268 -17.34 32.78 1.05
CA PRO A 268 -16.31 33.51 0.32
C PRO A 268 -15.73 34.71 1.09
N ASP A 269 -16.39 35.16 2.16
CA ASP A 269 -16.12 36.47 2.77
C ASP A 269 -15.39 36.44 4.14
N GLU A 270 -14.90 35.29 4.62
CA GLU A 270 -14.18 35.20 5.91
C GLU A 270 -12.66 34.92 5.79
N ILE A 271 -12.04 35.25 4.66
CA ILE A 271 -10.57 35.09 4.48
C ILE A 271 -9.81 36.43 4.53
N PHE A 272 -10.50 37.56 4.69
CA PHE A 272 -9.84 38.84 4.94
C PHE A 272 -10.58 39.67 5.99
N GLU A 273 -10.31 39.38 7.27
CA GLU A 273 -10.22 40.36 8.36
C GLU A 273 -9.28 39.87 9.47
#